data_AF-B2ACY1-F1
#
_entry.id   AF-B2ACY1-F1
#
_cell.length_a   1.000
_cell.length_b   1.000
_cell.length_c   1.000
_cell.angle_alpha   90.00
_cell.angle_beta   90.00
_cell.angle_gamma   90.00
#
_symmetry.space_group_name_H-M   'P 1'
#
loop_
_entity.id
_entity.type
_entity.pdbx_description
1 polymer ?
#
loop_
_entity_poly.entity_id
_entity_poly.type
_entity_poly.pdbx_seq_one_letter_code
_entity_poly.pdbx_strand_id
1 'polypeptide(L)'
;MNSRSPSSSGLLPLPLPGTSSSSWRLYRARLSAFMRDPNTSVSVAFWLFGLINNILYVLLLTAAQDLVGPSIPKALVLLADVMPSFLTKLVAPYFIHLVPYSIRILVFVALSSGGMLLVALTPNTQSVGVKMVGVIIASISSGGGELSFLGLTHYYGVNSLAAWGSGTGAAGLVGAGLYVLMTDWLGMSVKNSLLVSALMPGVMLLSFFVILPRERIKQQTGTTGYEPLPGLDRDDSPESEREIDASAASAALLSEPGPSSITAYHNNHPGDKSASFWANLRRAKSLFWPYMLPLLLVYVAEYTINQGVAPTLLFPLEQSPFNEYRSFYPFYGFLYQLGVFISRSSTPWFRIHHLYFPSLLQVGNLVLLTLHALLNFIPSVYLVFVVIFWEGLLGGAVYVNTFAEIMDNVPVEDREFSLGATSVSDSGGICIAGFIGMAMEVWLCDWQVQRGRDYCRRVEVS
;
A
#
# COMPACT_ATOMS: atom_id res chain seq x y z
N MET A 1 -2.21 50.10 26.24
CA MET A 1 -3.36 49.60 25.47
C MET A 1 -2.84 48.77 24.31
N ASN A 2 -3.38 47.57 24.15
CA ASN A 2 -2.79 46.41 23.48
C ASN A 2 -2.62 46.54 21.96
N SER A 3 -1.43 46.22 21.45
CA SER A 3 -1.20 45.80 20.06
C SER A 3 -1.37 44.27 19.96
N ARG A 4 -2.52 43.81 19.46
CA ARG A 4 -2.72 42.41 19.06
C ARG A 4 -2.32 42.23 17.60
N SER A 5 -1.35 41.36 17.38
CA SER A 5 -1.07 40.66 16.13
C SER A 5 -2.28 39.87 15.62
N PRO A 6 -2.57 39.81 14.31
CA PRO A 6 -3.37 38.74 13.75
C PRO A 6 -2.47 37.57 13.37
N SER A 7 -2.71 36.48 14.08
CA SER A 7 -2.21 35.13 13.92
C SER A 7 -2.63 34.47 12.59
N SER A 8 -1.68 33.75 11.99
CA SER A 8 -1.81 32.46 11.28
C SER A 8 -3.22 31.95 10.91
N SER A 9 -3.51 31.87 9.61
CA SER A 9 -4.36 30.84 8.98
C SER A 9 -4.21 30.92 7.45
N GLY A 10 -3.23 30.19 6.91
CA GLY A 10 -2.92 30.12 5.46
C GLY A 10 -3.82 29.18 4.66
N LEU A 11 -5.10 29.04 5.03
CA LEU A 11 -6.10 28.31 4.23
C LEU A 11 -7.10 29.34 3.70
N LEU A 12 -6.93 29.75 2.44
CA LEU A 12 -7.91 30.57 1.75
C LEU A 12 -9.21 29.76 1.62
N PRO A 13 -10.31 30.14 2.30
CA PRO A 13 -11.57 29.40 2.20
C PRO A 13 -12.10 29.48 0.75
N LEU A 14 -12.59 28.34 0.25
CA LEU A 14 -13.30 28.29 -1.03
C LEU A 14 -14.53 29.21 -0.94
N PRO A 15 -14.78 30.07 -1.94
CA PRO A 15 -15.94 30.96 -1.90
C PRO A 15 -17.22 30.14 -1.89
N LEU A 16 -18.11 30.45 -0.94
CA LEU A 16 -19.44 29.85 -0.85
C LEU A 16 -20.19 30.04 -2.19
N PRO A 17 -20.93 29.02 -2.66
CA PRO A 17 -21.73 29.13 -3.88
C PRO A 17 -22.69 30.32 -3.79
N GLY A 18 -22.68 31.21 -4.79
CA GLY A 18 -23.63 32.33 -4.88
C GLY A 18 -23.12 33.71 -4.44
N THR A 19 -21.84 33.87 -4.09
CA THR A 19 -21.24 35.21 -3.86
C THR A 19 -20.81 35.87 -5.17
N SER A 20 -20.74 37.20 -5.23
CA SER A 20 -20.23 37.96 -6.40
C SER A 20 -18.76 37.64 -6.77
N SER A 21 -18.07 36.87 -5.93
CA SER A 21 -16.71 36.33 -6.14
C SER A 21 -16.69 34.90 -6.74
N SER A 22 -17.84 34.24 -6.90
CA SER A 22 -17.93 32.89 -7.45
C SER A 22 -17.87 32.91 -8.99
N SER A 23 -16.67 33.07 -9.55
CA SER A 23 -16.43 32.82 -10.96
C SER A 23 -15.63 31.52 -11.14
N TRP A 24 -16.03 30.69 -12.11
CA TRP A 24 -15.32 29.45 -12.44
C TRP A 24 -13.84 29.68 -12.75
N ARG A 25 -13.51 30.84 -13.32
CA ARG A 25 -12.12 31.26 -13.59
C ARG A 25 -11.34 31.47 -12.29
N LEU A 26 -11.95 32.08 -11.26
CA LEU A 26 -11.31 32.30 -9.96
C LEU A 26 -11.20 30.99 -9.16
N TYR A 27 -12.21 30.12 -9.25
CA TYR A 27 -12.14 28.77 -8.67
C TYR A 27 -11.03 27.94 -9.33
N ARG A 28 -10.95 27.94 -10.66
CA ARG A 28 -9.87 27.28 -11.41
C ARG A 28 -8.50 27.87 -11.10
N ALA A 29 -8.39 29.19 -10.95
CA ALA A 29 -7.14 29.87 -10.61
C ALA A 29 -6.69 29.60 -9.15
N ARG A 30 -7.62 29.47 -8.22
CA ARG A 30 -7.30 29.11 -6.82
C ARG A 30 -7.01 27.62 -6.66
N LEU A 31 -7.74 26.75 -7.37
CA LEU A 31 -7.43 25.32 -7.43
C LEU A 31 -6.07 25.08 -8.10
N SER A 32 -5.74 25.83 -9.16
CA SER A 32 -4.42 25.74 -9.78
C SER A 32 -3.32 26.34 -8.92
N ALA A 33 -3.61 27.38 -8.11
CA ALA A 33 -2.66 27.89 -7.12
C ALA A 33 -2.44 26.93 -5.94
N PHE A 34 -3.50 26.24 -5.49
CA PHE A 34 -3.43 25.20 -4.47
C PHE A 34 -2.66 23.96 -4.98
N MET A 35 -2.91 23.52 -6.21
CA MET A 35 -2.11 22.50 -6.89
C MET A 35 -0.74 23.00 -7.41
N ARG A 36 -0.37 24.25 -7.16
CA ARG A 36 1.00 24.75 -7.38
C ARG A 36 1.84 24.67 -6.14
N ASP A 37 1.25 24.46 -4.96
CA ASP A 37 2.01 24.15 -3.75
C ASP A 37 2.65 22.76 -3.91
N PRO A 38 4.01 22.66 -3.92
CA PRO A 38 4.69 21.40 -4.17
C PRO A 38 4.28 20.30 -3.19
N ASN A 39 3.97 20.65 -1.94
CA ASN A 39 3.59 19.66 -0.92
C ASN A 39 2.18 19.11 -1.15
N THR A 40 1.26 19.96 -1.59
CA THR A 40 -0.11 19.57 -1.94
C THR A 40 -0.13 18.67 -3.16
N SER A 41 0.62 19.01 -4.22
CA SER A 41 0.67 18.20 -5.45
C SER A 41 1.31 16.83 -5.23
N VAL A 42 2.34 16.76 -4.39
CA VAL A 42 2.90 15.50 -3.92
C VAL A 42 1.85 14.68 -3.18
N SER A 43 1.13 15.28 -2.23
CA SER A 43 0.12 14.59 -1.45
C SER A 43 -1.01 14.06 -2.34
N VAL A 44 -1.51 14.86 -3.29
CA VAL A 44 -2.53 14.42 -4.25
C VAL A 44 -2.03 13.29 -5.15
N ALA A 45 -0.81 13.40 -5.69
CA ALA A 45 -0.25 12.37 -6.55
C ALA A 45 -0.08 11.04 -5.80
N PHE A 46 0.49 11.05 -4.59
CA PHE A 46 0.68 9.84 -3.78
C PHE A 46 -0.63 9.25 -3.26
N TRP A 47 -1.62 10.09 -2.94
CA TRP A 47 -2.96 9.63 -2.60
C TRP A 47 -3.62 8.91 -3.78
N LEU A 48 -3.52 9.46 -4.99
CA LEU A 48 -4.04 8.82 -6.21
C LEU A 48 -3.27 7.54 -6.56
N PHE A 49 -1.94 7.51 -6.39
CA PHE A 49 -1.17 6.27 -6.57
C PHE A 49 -1.66 5.18 -5.60
N GLY A 50 -1.80 5.51 -4.32
CA GLY A 50 -2.25 4.56 -3.30
C GLY A 50 -3.67 4.06 -3.57
N LEU A 51 -4.57 4.98 -3.92
CA LEU A 51 -5.96 4.66 -4.24
C LEU A 51 -6.04 3.72 -5.45
N ILE A 52 -5.48 4.12 -6.59
CA ILE A 52 -5.65 3.39 -7.85
C ILE A 52 -4.90 2.06 -7.83
N ASN A 53 -3.71 1.98 -7.22
CA ASN A 53 -2.98 0.72 -7.12
C ASN A 53 -3.76 -0.36 -6.36
N ASN A 54 -4.59 0.03 -5.38
CA ASN A 54 -5.34 -0.89 -4.52
C ASN A 54 -6.80 -1.07 -4.93
N ILE A 55 -7.44 -0.08 -5.58
CA ILE A 55 -8.84 -0.21 -6.00
C ILE A 55 -9.01 -1.33 -7.03
N LEU A 56 -7.98 -1.55 -7.85
CA LEU A 56 -7.97 -2.55 -8.91
C LEU A 56 -8.01 -3.98 -8.33
N TYR A 57 -7.30 -4.19 -7.22
CA TYR A 57 -7.34 -5.42 -6.43
C TYR A 57 -8.74 -5.67 -5.86
N VAL A 58 -9.35 -4.66 -5.24
CA VAL A 58 -10.71 -4.74 -4.68
C VAL A 58 -11.75 -5.08 -5.75
N LEU A 59 -11.66 -4.45 -6.91
CA LEU A 59 -12.60 -4.67 -8.02
C LEU A 59 -12.42 -6.05 -8.65
N LEU A 60 -11.19 -6.55 -8.77
CA LEU A 60 -10.93 -7.91 -9.25
C LEU A 60 -11.45 -8.96 -8.27
N LEU A 61 -11.21 -8.83 -6.97
CA LEU A 61 -11.74 -9.75 -5.97
C LEU A 61 -13.27 -9.77 -5.93
N THR A 62 -13.89 -8.59 -6.04
CA THR A 62 -15.35 -8.46 -6.06
C THR A 62 -15.93 -9.11 -7.30
N ALA A 63 -15.37 -8.80 -8.48
CA ALA A 63 -15.81 -9.42 -9.73
C ALA A 63 -15.49 -10.92 -9.80
N ALA A 64 -14.43 -11.39 -9.12
CA ALA A 64 -14.03 -12.78 -9.17
C ALA A 64 -15.06 -13.71 -8.49
N GLN A 65 -15.81 -13.21 -7.51
CA GLN A 65 -16.96 -13.95 -6.96
C GLN A 65 -18.01 -14.25 -8.05
N ASP A 66 -18.24 -13.29 -8.94
CA ASP A 66 -19.19 -13.42 -10.04
C ASP A 66 -18.59 -14.17 -11.26
N LEU A 67 -17.27 -14.21 -11.41
CA LEU A 67 -16.58 -14.76 -12.58
C LEU A 67 -16.28 -16.26 -12.49
N VAL A 68 -16.02 -16.77 -11.29
CA VAL A 68 -15.49 -18.12 -11.06
C VAL A 68 -16.59 -19.10 -10.59
N GLY A 69 -17.75 -18.58 -10.20
CA GLY A 69 -18.93 -19.34 -9.80
C GLY A 69 -18.84 -19.91 -8.38
N PRO A 70 -19.95 -20.45 -7.84
CA PRO A 70 -20.05 -20.87 -6.43
C PRO A 70 -19.22 -22.12 -6.11
N SER A 71 -18.74 -22.84 -7.11
CA SER A 71 -18.01 -24.11 -6.95
C SER A 71 -16.53 -23.95 -6.60
N ILE A 72 -15.96 -22.74 -6.76
CA ILE A 72 -14.56 -22.48 -6.43
C ILE A 72 -14.46 -21.73 -5.09
N PRO A 73 -13.68 -22.22 -4.12
CA PRO A 73 -13.48 -21.53 -2.84
C PRO A 73 -12.96 -20.10 -3.04
N LYS A 74 -13.58 -19.12 -2.37
CA LYS A 74 -13.18 -17.71 -2.42
C LYS A 74 -11.72 -17.49 -2.05
N ALA A 75 -11.22 -18.29 -1.10
CA ALA A 75 -9.83 -18.25 -0.68
C ALA A 75 -8.84 -18.70 -1.78
N LEU A 76 -9.24 -19.57 -2.73
CA LEU A 76 -8.39 -19.93 -3.86
C LEU A 76 -8.23 -18.76 -4.84
N VAL A 77 -9.32 -18.03 -5.08
CA VAL A 77 -9.32 -16.81 -5.90
C VAL A 77 -8.42 -15.75 -5.28
N LEU A 78 -8.57 -15.52 -3.97
CA LEU A 78 -7.70 -14.62 -3.24
C LEU A 78 -6.24 -15.07 -3.29
N LEU A 79 -5.95 -16.36 -3.11
CA LEU A 79 -4.58 -16.87 -3.17
C LEU A 79 -3.96 -16.63 -4.55
N ALA A 80 -4.73 -16.85 -5.62
CA ALA A 80 -4.31 -16.57 -6.99
C ALA A 80 -4.06 -15.08 -7.25
N ASP A 81 -4.70 -14.20 -6.48
CA ASP A 81 -4.53 -12.75 -6.57
C ASP A 81 -3.43 -12.22 -5.64
N VAL A 82 -3.11 -12.88 -4.52
CA VAL A 82 -2.08 -12.41 -3.57
C VAL A 82 -0.72 -13.01 -3.86
N MET A 83 -0.64 -14.29 -4.24
CA MET A 83 0.65 -14.96 -4.48
C MET A 83 1.51 -14.28 -5.55
N PRO A 84 0.98 -13.85 -6.72
CA PRO A 84 1.81 -13.21 -7.73
C PRO A 84 2.38 -11.86 -7.24
N SER A 85 1.60 -11.07 -6.51
CA SER A 85 2.06 -9.85 -5.85
C SER A 85 3.15 -10.15 -4.82
N PHE A 86 2.96 -11.15 -3.96
CA PHE A 86 3.97 -11.59 -2.99
C PHE A 86 5.29 -12.00 -3.66
N LEU A 87 5.22 -12.84 -4.71
CA LEU A 87 6.40 -13.25 -5.47
C LEU A 87 7.06 -12.06 -6.16
N THR A 88 6.27 -11.12 -6.68
CA THR A 88 6.79 -9.89 -7.27
C THR A 88 7.55 -9.07 -6.24
N LYS A 89 7.00 -8.87 -5.04
CA LYS A 89 7.69 -8.16 -3.94
C LYS A 89 8.94 -8.89 -3.46
N LEU A 90 8.96 -10.22 -3.52
CA LEU A 90 10.11 -11.02 -3.13
C LEU A 90 11.27 -10.89 -4.14
N VAL A 91 10.98 -10.89 -5.44
CA VAL A 91 12.00 -10.95 -6.50
C VAL A 91 12.34 -9.57 -7.06
N ALA A 92 11.38 -8.66 -7.20
CA ALA A 92 11.56 -7.37 -7.86
C ALA A 92 12.62 -6.46 -7.19
N PRO A 93 12.77 -6.36 -5.86
CA PRO A 93 13.77 -5.49 -5.24
C PRO A 93 15.21 -5.72 -5.75
N TYR A 94 15.54 -6.95 -6.18
CA TYR A 94 16.87 -7.31 -6.66
C TYR A 94 17.24 -6.74 -8.03
N PHE A 95 16.27 -6.29 -8.84
CA PHE A 95 16.53 -5.78 -10.19
C PHE A 95 15.74 -4.53 -10.55
N ILE A 96 14.72 -4.17 -9.77
CA ILE A 96 13.80 -3.07 -10.09
C ILE A 96 14.54 -1.73 -10.19
N HIS A 97 15.60 -1.55 -9.40
CA HIS A 97 16.47 -0.37 -9.40
C HIS A 97 17.10 -0.08 -10.78
N LEU A 98 17.26 -1.09 -11.64
CA LEU A 98 17.82 -0.93 -12.99
C LEU A 98 16.85 -0.24 -13.96
N VAL A 99 15.55 -0.25 -13.65
CA VAL A 99 14.51 0.34 -14.50
C VAL A 99 14.12 1.70 -13.92
N PRO A 100 14.08 2.79 -14.69
CA PRO A 100 13.63 4.09 -14.17
C PRO A 100 12.12 4.11 -13.89
N TYR A 101 11.70 4.87 -12.88
CA TYR A 101 10.29 4.97 -12.42
C TYR A 101 9.29 5.25 -13.55
N SER A 102 9.64 6.11 -14.51
CA SER A 102 8.78 6.43 -15.66
C SER A 102 8.39 5.19 -16.48
N ILE A 103 9.32 4.26 -16.66
CA ILE A 103 9.08 3.01 -17.41
C ILE A 103 8.33 2.00 -16.53
N ARG A 104 8.69 1.89 -15.24
CA ARG A 104 7.99 1.01 -14.29
C ARG A 104 6.48 1.29 -14.30
N ILE A 105 6.09 2.56 -14.17
CA ILE A 105 4.67 2.95 -14.10
C ILE A 105 3.94 2.67 -15.41
N LEU A 106 4.56 2.90 -16.57
CA LEU A 106 3.99 2.53 -17.87
C LEU A 106 3.74 1.02 -17.97
N VAL A 107 4.71 0.21 -17.53
CA VAL A 107 4.59 -1.25 -17.51
C VAL A 107 3.45 -1.67 -16.57
N PHE A 108 3.37 -1.14 -15.35
CA PHE A 108 2.31 -1.49 -14.40
C PHE A 108 0.93 -1.11 -14.93
N VAL A 109 0.77 0.06 -15.54
CA VAL A 109 -0.49 0.48 -16.13
C VAL A 109 -0.89 -0.45 -17.28
N ALA A 110 0.05 -0.79 -18.17
CA ALA A 110 -0.21 -1.73 -19.26
C ALA A 110 -0.59 -3.13 -18.76
N LEU A 111 0.13 -3.65 -17.77
CA LEU A 111 -0.18 -4.95 -17.15
C LEU A 111 -1.54 -4.92 -16.46
N SER A 112 -1.85 -3.89 -15.68
CA SER A 112 -3.11 -3.81 -14.94
C SER A 112 -4.32 -3.66 -15.87
N SER A 113 -4.27 -2.71 -16.80
CA SER A 113 -5.31 -2.54 -17.82
C SER A 113 -5.44 -3.79 -18.68
N GLY A 114 -4.32 -4.39 -19.09
CA GLY A 114 -4.31 -5.64 -19.87
C GLY A 114 -4.92 -6.82 -19.12
N GLY A 115 -4.60 -6.99 -17.84
CA GLY A 115 -5.16 -8.02 -16.98
C GLY A 115 -6.68 -7.86 -16.82
N MET A 116 -7.15 -6.66 -16.53
CA MET A 116 -8.60 -6.37 -16.43
C MET A 116 -9.34 -6.57 -17.75
N LEU A 117 -8.77 -6.12 -18.87
CA LEU A 117 -9.35 -6.34 -20.20
C LEU A 117 -9.42 -7.84 -20.52
N LEU A 118 -8.38 -8.60 -20.19
CA LEU A 118 -8.36 -10.05 -20.39
C LEU A 118 -9.50 -10.71 -19.62
N VAL A 119 -9.69 -10.34 -18.35
CA VAL A 119 -10.80 -10.85 -17.53
C VAL A 119 -12.17 -10.45 -18.11
N ALA A 120 -12.34 -9.18 -18.49
CA ALA A 120 -13.63 -8.65 -18.96
C ALA A 120 -14.04 -9.16 -20.35
N LEU A 121 -13.07 -9.38 -21.24
CA LEU A 121 -13.33 -9.80 -22.63
C LEU A 121 -13.45 -11.32 -22.77
N THR A 122 -12.93 -12.10 -21.81
CA THR A 122 -13.03 -13.57 -21.83
C THR A 122 -14.48 -14.02 -21.65
N PRO A 123 -15.07 -14.75 -22.63
CA PRO A 123 -16.42 -15.27 -22.52
C PRO A 123 -16.60 -16.24 -21.34
N ASN A 124 -17.79 -16.29 -20.76
CA ASN A 124 -18.11 -17.24 -19.68
C ASN A 124 -18.03 -18.72 -20.10
N THR A 125 -17.95 -19.00 -21.40
CA THR A 125 -17.80 -20.33 -21.99
C THR A 125 -16.35 -20.78 -22.13
N GLN A 126 -15.37 -19.88 -21.98
CA GLN A 126 -13.94 -20.22 -21.97
C GLN A 126 -13.47 -20.61 -20.57
N SER A 127 -12.35 -21.33 -20.50
CA SER A 127 -11.83 -21.91 -19.25
C SER A 127 -11.52 -20.83 -18.21
N VAL A 128 -11.89 -21.11 -16.95
CA VAL A 128 -11.56 -20.33 -15.75
C VAL A 128 -10.07 -19.93 -15.72
N GLY A 129 -9.20 -20.78 -16.27
CA GLY A 129 -7.77 -20.52 -16.37
C GLY A 129 -7.40 -19.20 -17.07
N VAL A 130 -8.09 -18.81 -18.16
CA VAL A 130 -7.76 -17.55 -18.88
C VAL A 130 -8.11 -16.33 -18.02
N LYS A 131 -9.23 -16.38 -17.30
CA LYS A 131 -9.61 -15.34 -16.33
C LYS A 131 -8.57 -15.25 -15.20
N MET A 132 -8.10 -16.40 -14.71
CA MET A 132 -7.05 -16.45 -13.67
C MET A 132 -5.72 -15.88 -14.15
N VAL A 133 -5.34 -16.09 -15.42
CA VAL A 133 -4.16 -15.43 -16.01
C VAL A 133 -4.31 -13.91 -15.97
N GLY A 134 -5.49 -13.38 -16.29
CA GLY A 134 -5.75 -11.94 -16.19
C GLY A 134 -5.61 -11.40 -14.77
N VAL A 135 -6.11 -12.14 -13.77
CA VAL A 135 -5.93 -11.81 -12.34
C VAL A 135 -4.44 -11.81 -11.97
N ILE A 136 -3.68 -12.83 -12.38
CA ILE A 136 -2.24 -12.93 -12.09
C ILE A 136 -1.47 -11.74 -12.69
N ILE A 137 -1.77 -11.36 -13.94
CA ILE A 137 -1.12 -10.21 -14.60
C ILE A 137 -1.41 -8.91 -13.83
N ALA A 138 -2.65 -8.70 -13.42
CA ALA A 138 -3.03 -7.51 -12.63
C ALA A 138 -2.40 -7.52 -11.23
N SER A 139 -2.25 -8.68 -10.61
CA SER A 139 -1.59 -8.86 -9.31
C SER A 139 -0.08 -8.56 -9.35
N ILE A 140 0.62 -8.97 -10.42
CA ILE A 140 2.03 -8.60 -10.64
C ILE A 140 2.16 -7.07 -10.71
N SER A 141 1.22 -6.40 -11.38
CA SER A 141 1.19 -4.95 -11.47
C SER A 141 0.99 -4.29 -10.11
N SER A 142 0.03 -4.75 -9.29
CA SER A 142 -0.24 -4.15 -7.99
C SER A 142 0.93 -4.29 -7.02
N GLY A 143 1.58 -5.46 -6.99
CA GLY A 143 2.77 -5.71 -6.16
C GLY A 143 3.99 -4.89 -6.58
N GLY A 144 4.25 -4.83 -7.89
CA GLY A 144 5.34 -4.00 -8.43
C GLY A 144 5.08 -2.49 -8.28
N GLY A 145 3.81 -2.09 -8.40
CA GLY A 145 3.33 -0.73 -8.18
C GLY A 145 3.57 -0.29 -6.74
N GLU A 146 3.11 -1.07 -5.76
CA GLU A 146 3.33 -0.77 -4.34
C GLU A 146 4.82 -0.63 -4.01
N LEU A 147 5.65 -1.58 -4.46
CA LEU A 147 7.11 -1.51 -4.29
C LEU A 147 7.69 -0.20 -4.86
N SER A 148 7.23 0.21 -6.04
CA SER A 148 7.74 1.42 -6.70
C SER A 148 7.22 2.70 -6.06
N PHE A 149 5.94 2.79 -5.70
CA PHE A 149 5.41 4.01 -5.09
C PHE A 149 5.89 4.17 -3.65
N LEU A 150 5.99 3.10 -2.87
CA LEU A 150 6.65 3.14 -1.56
C LEU A 150 8.12 3.55 -1.70
N GLY A 151 8.86 2.97 -2.64
CA GLY A 151 10.23 3.41 -2.94
C GLY A 151 10.31 4.90 -3.30
N LEU A 152 9.34 5.41 -4.06
CA LEU A 152 9.28 6.81 -4.45
C LEU A 152 9.06 7.75 -3.26
N THR A 153 8.40 7.31 -2.18
CA THR A 153 8.19 8.13 -0.97
C THR A 153 9.51 8.62 -0.35
N HIS A 154 10.59 7.87 -0.56
CA HIS A 154 11.94 8.26 -0.17
C HIS A 154 12.32 9.68 -0.63
N TYR A 155 12.00 10.02 -1.88
CA TYR A 155 12.37 11.29 -2.51
C TYR A 155 11.44 12.45 -2.11
N TYR A 156 10.26 12.14 -1.57
CA TYR A 156 9.19 13.11 -1.31
C TYR A 156 8.83 13.28 0.17
N GLY A 157 9.43 12.46 1.05
CA GLY A 157 9.34 12.60 2.51
C GLY A 157 8.04 12.07 3.11
N VAL A 158 7.88 12.26 4.42
CA VAL A 158 6.83 11.64 5.25
C VAL A 158 5.40 11.97 4.76
N ASN A 159 5.17 13.17 4.23
CA ASN A 159 3.85 13.56 3.73
C ASN A 159 3.39 12.70 2.55
N SER A 160 4.34 12.27 1.70
CA SER A 160 4.05 11.36 0.58
C SER A 160 3.67 9.97 1.06
N LEU A 161 4.33 9.48 2.12
CA LEU A 161 3.98 8.20 2.75
C LEU A 161 2.59 8.27 3.42
N ALA A 162 2.29 9.34 4.13
CA ALA A 162 0.97 9.52 4.75
C ALA A 162 -0.14 9.61 3.69
N ALA A 163 0.09 10.32 2.59
CA ALA A 163 -0.85 10.40 1.48
C ALA A 163 -1.05 9.05 0.78
N TRP A 164 0.04 8.31 0.52
CA TRP A 164 -0.02 6.93 0.01
C TRP A 164 -0.82 6.03 0.97
N GLY A 165 -0.48 6.03 2.26
CA GLY A 165 -1.18 5.27 3.29
C GLY A 165 -2.68 5.60 3.33
N SER A 166 -3.05 6.88 3.31
CA SER A 166 -4.45 7.30 3.27
C SER A 166 -5.17 6.83 1.99
N GLY A 167 -4.53 6.97 0.83
CA GLY A 167 -5.09 6.53 -0.46
C GLY A 167 -5.33 5.02 -0.52
N THR A 168 -4.36 4.23 -0.03
CA THR A 168 -4.52 2.77 0.07
C THR A 168 -5.64 2.35 1.02
N GLY A 169 -5.81 3.04 2.16
CA GLY A 169 -6.94 2.80 3.07
C GLY A 169 -8.30 3.19 2.47
N ALA A 170 -8.35 4.27 1.69
CA ALA A 170 -9.57 4.70 0.99
C ALA A 170 -9.98 3.73 -0.12
N ALA A 171 -9.05 3.00 -0.72
CA ALA A 171 -9.31 2.12 -1.86
C ALA A 171 -10.34 1.03 -1.57
N GLY A 172 -10.38 0.52 -0.33
CA GLY A 172 -11.40 -0.43 0.09
C GLY A 172 -12.82 0.14 0.04
N LEU A 173 -13.00 1.31 0.65
CA LEU A 173 -14.28 2.01 0.73
C LEU A 173 -14.73 2.52 -0.65
N VAL A 174 -13.82 3.18 -1.37
CA VAL A 174 -14.08 3.73 -2.70
C VAL A 174 -14.31 2.61 -3.71
N GLY A 175 -13.55 1.52 -3.66
CA GLY A 175 -13.70 0.37 -4.55
C GLY A 175 -15.06 -0.32 -4.38
N ALA A 176 -15.44 -0.63 -3.13
CA ALA A 176 -16.75 -1.22 -2.84
C ALA A 176 -17.89 -0.27 -3.22
N GLY A 177 -17.79 1.02 -2.85
CA GLY A 177 -18.79 2.02 -3.20
C GLY A 177 -18.93 2.24 -4.71
N LEU A 178 -17.81 2.25 -5.44
CA LEU A 178 -17.79 2.38 -6.89
C LEU A 178 -18.41 1.16 -7.59
N TYR A 179 -18.14 -0.05 -7.07
CA TYR A 179 -18.76 -1.27 -7.60
C TYR A 179 -20.28 -1.21 -7.49
N VAL A 180 -20.80 -0.94 -6.29
CA VAL A 180 -22.25 -0.80 -6.02
C VAL A 180 -22.87 0.32 -6.86
N LEU A 181 -22.19 1.46 -7.00
CA LEU A 181 -22.65 2.55 -7.86
C LEU A 181 -22.80 2.09 -9.32
N MET A 182 -21.83 1.34 -9.83
CA MET A 182 -21.85 0.84 -11.21
C MET A 182 -22.91 -0.25 -11.41
N THR A 183 -23.00 -1.24 -10.52
CA THR A 183 -23.89 -2.40 -10.68
C THR A 183 -25.33 -2.07 -10.33
N ASP A 184 -25.57 -1.42 -9.18
CA ASP A 184 -26.91 -1.33 -8.60
C ASP A 184 -27.60 -0.03 -9.01
N TRP A 185 -26.86 1.09 -9.03
CA TRP A 185 -27.44 2.40 -9.34
C TRP A 185 -27.44 2.70 -10.84
N LEU A 186 -26.35 2.38 -11.52
CA LEU A 186 -26.21 2.58 -12.97
C LEU A 186 -26.66 1.35 -13.79
N GLY A 187 -26.94 0.21 -13.15
CA GLY A 187 -27.41 -1.00 -13.82
C GLY A 187 -26.39 -1.61 -14.79
N MET A 188 -25.08 -1.33 -14.60
CA MET A 188 -24.04 -1.84 -15.48
C MET A 188 -23.78 -3.32 -15.20
N SER A 189 -23.62 -4.10 -16.27
CA SER A 189 -23.18 -5.50 -16.13
C SER A 189 -21.75 -5.55 -15.57
N VAL A 190 -21.40 -6.63 -14.86
CA VAL A 190 -20.05 -6.87 -14.30
C VAL A 190 -18.96 -6.68 -15.36
N LYS A 191 -19.21 -7.15 -16.59
CA LYS A 191 -18.31 -6.95 -17.74
C LYS A 191 -18.06 -5.47 -18.03
N ASN A 192 -19.12 -4.65 -18.08
CA ASN A 192 -18.99 -3.22 -18.37
C ASN A 192 -18.31 -2.48 -17.21
N SER A 193 -18.60 -2.87 -15.96
CA SER A 193 -17.92 -2.35 -14.77
C SER A 193 -16.41 -2.62 -14.81
N LEU A 194 -15.99 -3.83 -15.20
CA LEU A 194 -14.57 -4.16 -15.39
C LEU A 194 -13.93 -3.41 -16.55
N LEU A 195 -14.65 -3.21 -17.66
CA LEU A 195 -14.15 -2.42 -18.81
C LEU A 195 -13.88 -0.96 -18.43
N VAL A 196 -14.79 -0.33 -17.67
CA VAL A 196 -14.56 1.02 -17.13
C VAL A 196 -13.38 1.01 -16.15
N SER A 197 -13.28 -0.03 -15.32
CA SER A 197 -12.20 -0.17 -14.35
C SER A 197 -10.83 -0.31 -15.00
N ALA A 198 -10.74 -0.91 -16.19
CA ALA A 198 -9.50 -1.03 -16.95
C ALA A 198 -8.92 0.32 -17.41
N LEU A 199 -9.71 1.41 -17.40
CA LEU A 199 -9.24 2.77 -17.71
C LEU A 199 -8.65 3.49 -16.50
N MET A 200 -9.00 3.07 -15.28
CA MET A 200 -8.55 3.71 -14.03
C MET A 200 -7.03 3.75 -13.86
N PRO A 201 -6.23 2.73 -14.26
CA PRO A 201 -4.77 2.81 -14.22
C PRO A 201 -4.19 4.03 -14.96
N GLY A 202 -4.91 4.60 -15.95
CA GLY A 202 -4.53 5.85 -16.61
C GLY A 202 -4.39 7.05 -15.65
N VAL A 203 -5.10 7.03 -14.51
CA VAL A 203 -4.96 8.04 -13.45
C VAL A 203 -3.57 8.00 -12.82
N MET A 204 -2.91 6.83 -12.77
CA MET A 204 -1.53 6.72 -12.29
C MET A 204 -0.55 7.42 -13.25
N LEU A 205 -0.77 7.31 -14.56
CA LEU A 205 0.03 8.06 -15.54
C LEU A 205 -0.18 9.57 -15.39
N LEU A 206 -1.44 10.00 -15.26
CA LEU A 206 -1.76 11.42 -15.04
C LEU A 206 -1.08 11.93 -13.77
N SER A 207 -1.16 11.16 -12.69
CA SER A 207 -0.58 11.53 -11.39
C SER A 207 0.94 11.66 -11.46
N PHE A 208 1.63 10.74 -12.15
CA PHE A 208 3.08 10.77 -12.26
C PHE A 208 3.62 11.81 -13.25
N PHE A 209 3.01 11.92 -14.43
CA PHE A 209 3.52 12.80 -15.47
C PHE A 209 3.01 14.24 -15.35
N VAL A 210 1.83 14.47 -14.78
CA VAL A 210 1.21 15.80 -14.74
C VAL A 210 1.20 16.41 -13.33
N ILE A 211 0.84 15.63 -12.31
CA ILE A 211 0.63 16.16 -10.95
C ILE A 211 1.93 16.18 -10.13
N LEU A 212 2.73 15.13 -10.20
CA LEU A 212 3.92 14.97 -9.37
C LEU A 212 5.07 15.89 -9.82
N PRO A 213 5.61 16.76 -8.94
CA PRO A 213 6.78 17.58 -9.26
C PRO A 213 8.04 16.72 -9.39
N ARG A 214 8.55 16.54 -10.61
CA ARG A 214 9.68 15.63 -10.91
C ARG A 214 11.07 16.22 -10.63
N GLU A 215 11.14 17.49 -10.24
CA GLU A 215 12.40 18.18 -9.94
C GLU A 215 13.16 17.56 -8.76
N ARG A 216 12.44 17.07 -7.73
CA ARG A 216 13.06 16.45 -6.55
C ARG A 216 13.75 15.12 -6.87
N ILE A 217 13.19 14.33 -7.78
CA ILE A 217 13.81 13.09 -8.27
C ILE A 217 15.14 13.42 -8.96
N LYS A 218 15.17 14.48 -9.77
CA LYS A 218 16.37 14.93 -10.52
C LYS A 218 17.43 15.57 -9.61
N GLN A 219 17.04 16.32 -8.58
CA GLN A 219 17.97 16.97 -7.66
C GLN A 219 18.72 15.96 -6.79
N GLN A 220 18.03 14.94 -6.25
CA GLN A 220 18.69 13.91 -5.43
C GLN A 220 19.50 12.90 -6.26
N THR A 221 19.12 12.61 -7.51
CA THR A 221 20.01 11.87 -8.44
C THR A 221 21.18 12.73 -8.94
N GLY A 222 21.03 14.05 -8.96
CA GLY A 222 22.08 15.01 -9.32
C GLY A 222 23.07 15.35 -8.20
N THR A 223 22.72 15.18 -6.92
CA THR A 223 23.68 15.39 -5.81
C THR A 223 24.73 14.29 -5.72
N THR A 224 24.51 13.16 -6.40
CA THR A 224 25.53 12.12 -6.68
C THR A 224 26.29 12.35 -7.98
N GLY A 225 26.07 13.46 -8.68
CA GLY A 225 26.64 13.73 -10.01
C GLY A 225 27.01 15.19 -10.21
N TYR A 226 28.24 15.53 -9.79
CA TYR A 226 29.11 16.59 -10.31
C TYR A 226 28.48 17.96 -10.61
N GLU A 227 28.76 18.94 -9.76
CA GLU A 227 28.60 20.36 -10.09
C GLU A 227 29.85 20.82 -10.86
N PRO A 228 29.76 21.19 -12.15
CA PRO A 228 30.93 21.58 -12.92
C PRO A 228 31.43 22.96 -12.47
N LEU A 229 32.66 23.00 -11.96
CA LEU A 229 33.43 24.22 -11.73
C LEU A 229 33.53 25.03 -13.04
N PRO A 230 33.34 26.36 -13.02
CA PRO A 230 33.44 27.17 -14.23
C PRO A 230 34.91 27.40 -14.61
N GLY A 231 35.26 26.94 -15.81
CA GLY A 231 36.29 27.52 -16.67
C GLY A 231 37.74 27.29 -16.24
N LEU A 232 38.48 26.57 -17.08
CA LEU A 232 39.82 26.94 -17.51
C LEU A 232 40.15 26.17 -18.78
N ASP A 233 40.55 26.94 -19.78
CA ASP A 233 40.75 26.55 -21.16
C ASP A 233 41.78 25.43 -21.31
N ARG A 234 41.52 24.58 -22.32
CA ARG A 234 42.48 23.62 -22.87
C ARG A 234 43.69 24.39 -23.38
N ASP A 235 44.86 24.07 -22.85
CA ASP A 235 46.05 23.92 -23.69
C ASP A 235 47.11 23.00 -23.07
N ASP A 236 47.68 22.22 -23.97
CA ASP A 236 48.98 21.57 -23.97
C ASP A 236 49.30 20.29 -23.17
N SER A 237 50.26 19.59 -23.77
CA SER A 237 50.54 18.15 -23.75
C SER A 237 51.70 17.80 -22.79
N PRO A 238 52.32 16.60 -22.82
CA PRO A 238 52.41 15.67 -21.68
C PRO A 238 53.79 15.65 -20.97
N GLU A 239 53.86 14.78 -19.95
CA GLU A 239 55.05 14.27 -19.23
C GLU A 239 55.59 15.06 -18.03
N SER A 240 55.47 14.48 -16.83
CA SER A 240 56.63 13.91 -16.11
C SER A 240 56.22 13.38 -14.73
N GLU A 241 56.62 12.14 -14.45
CA GLU A 241 56.60 11.53 -13.12
C GLU A 241 57.48 12.33 -12.15
N ARG A 242 57.00 12.55 -10.92
CA ARG A 242 57.90 12.73 -9.77
C ARG A 242 57.22 12.41 -8.44
N GLU A 243 57.99 11.69 -7.64
CA GLU A 243 57.67 11.02 -6.39
C GLU A 243 57.41 11.96 -5.20
N ILE A 244 56.85 11.35 -4.17
CA ILE A 244 56.27 11.88 -2.94
C ILE A 244 57.33 12.55 -2.04
N ASP A 245 57.06 13.78 -1.59
CA ASP A 245 57.81 14.42 -0.50
C ASP A 245 56.99 14.49 0.81
N ALA A 246 57.55 13.87 1.85
CA ALA A 246 56.96 13.55 3.14
C ALA A 246 56.96 14.71 4.15
N SER A 247 56.59 15.92 3.72
CA SER A 247 56.48 17.10 4.62
C SER A 247 55.06 17.63 4.81
N ALA A 248 54.08 17.13 4.06
CA ALA A 248 52.66 17.46 4.25
C ALA A 248 51.96 16.62 5.36
N ALA A 249 52.62 15.56 5.86
CA ALA A 249 52.04 14.62 6.82
C ALA A 249 51.99 15.15 8.27
N SER A 250 52.67 16.27 8.58
CA SER A 250 52.71 16.82 9.95
C SER A 250 51.71 17.95 10.20
N ALA A 251 51.05 18.48 9.16
CA ALA A 251 50.05 19.54 9.30
C ALA A 251 48.60 19.02 9.43
N ALA A 252 48.36 17.74 9.09
CA ALA A 252 47.03 17.11 9.13
C ALA A 252 46.69 16.47 10.49
N LEU A 253 47.59 16.51 11.47
CA LEU A 253 47.43 15.86 12.79
C LEU A 253 46.87 16.79 13.89
N LEU A 254 46.44 18.01 13.57
CA LEU A 254 45.98 19.01 14.55
C LEU A 254 44.55 19.55 14.34
N SER A 255 43.67 18.82 13.64
CA SER A 255 42.23 19.15 13.59
C SER A 255 41.38 17.98 14.08
N GLU A 256 40.58 18.23 15.12
CA GLU A 256 39.62 17.34 15.77
C GLU A 256 38.53 16.76 14.83
N PRO A 257 37.85 15.65 15.21
CA PRO A 257 37.18 14.75 14.27
C PRO A 257 35.77 15.23 13.86
N GLY A 258 35.64 15.64 12.60
CA GLY A 258 34.36 15.84 11.90
C GLY A 258 33.97 14.61 11.05
N PRO A 259 32.69 14.46 10.67
CA PRO A 259 32.13 13.22 10.16
C PRO A 259 32.78 12.82 8.83
N SER A 260 33.33 11.61 8.80
CA SER A 260 33.97 11.00 7.65
C SER A 260 33.05 11.01 6.43
N SER A 261 33.37 11.85 5.45
CA SER A 261 32.78 11.86 4.12
C SER A 261 33.22 10.61 3.34
N ILE A 262 32.27 9.68 3.23
CA ILE A 262 31.96 8.78 2.11
C ILE A 262 33.02 8.74 1.00
N THR A 263 33.71 7.60 0.88
CA THR A 263 34.34 7.17 -0.38
C THR A 263 34.31 5.65 -0.46
N ALA A 264 33.26 5.11 -1.09
CA ALA A 264 33.26 3.76 -1.63
C ALA A 264 32.55 3.79 -2.98
N TYR A 265 33.33 4.08 -4.03
CA TYR A 265 32.87 4.08 -5.41
C TYR A 265 32.65 2.63 -5.88
N HIS A 266 31.52 2.41 -6.54
CA HIS A 266 31.20 1.20 -7.30
C HIS A 266 32.18 1.03 -8.47
N ASN A 267 33.06 0.03 -8.40
CA ASN A 267 33.69 -0.57 -9.58
C ASN A 267 33.01 -1.92 -9.86
N ASN A 268 32.26 -1.98 -10.96
CA ASN A 268 31.64 -3.19 -11.46
C ASN A 268 32.70 -4.21 -11.90
N HIS A 269 33.01 -5.19 -11.04
CA HIS A 269 33.60 -6.45 -11.45
C HIS A 269 32.52 -7.56 -11.51
N PRO A 270 32.57 -8.50 -12.48
CA PRO A 270 31.53 -9.52 -12.67
C PRO A 270 31.40 -10.55 -11.53
N GLY A 271 32.26 -10.47 -10.50
CA GLY A 271 32.24 -11.35 -9.31
C GLY A 271 31.34 -10.89 -8.16
N ASP A 272 30.75 -9.69 -8.23
CA ASP A 272 30.18 -8.99 -7.05
C ASP A 272 28.65 -9.16 -6.84
N LYS A 273 27.97 -9.93 -7.69
CA LYS A 273 26.52 -10.16 -7.56
C LYS A 273 26.16 -10.98 -6.32
N SER A 274 27.03 -11.92 -5.93
CA SER A 274 26.84 -12.70 -4.70
C SER A 274 27.07 -11.83 -3.47
N ALA A 275 28.08 -10.96 -3.46
CA ALA A 275 28.37 -10.03 -2.37
C ALA A 275 27.23 -9.02 -2.16
N SER A 276 26.67 -8.46 -3.25
CA SER A 276 25.48 -7.60 -3.21
C SER A 276 24.24 -8.33 -2.68
N PHE A 277 24.01 -9.58 -3.10
CA PHE A 277 22.90 -10.41 -2.59
C PHE A 277 23.03 -10.72 -1.10
N TRP A 278 24.21 -11.12 -0.62
CA TRP A 278 24.45 -11.40 0.80
C TRP A 278 24.38 -10.12 1.66
N ALA A 279 24.78 -8.97 1.12
CA ALA A 279 24.61 -7.68 1.76
C ALA A 279 23.12 -7.29 1.87
N ASN A 280 22.32 -7.51 0.81
CA ASN A 280 20.87 -7.31 0.83
C ASN A 280 20.17 -8.26 1.81
N LEU A 281 20.60 -9.52 1.88
CA LEU A 281 20.05 -10.51 2.83
C LEU A 281 20.40 -10.16 4.29
N ARG A 282 21.62 -9.68 4.54
CA ARG A 282 22.03 -9.21 5.87
C ARG A 282 21.24 -7.97 6.31
N ARG A 283 20.96 -7.05 5.37
CA ARG A 283 20.07 -5.89 5.57
C ARG A 283 18.65 -6.31 5.90
N ALA A 284 18.06 -7.21 5.10
CA ALA A 284 16.73 -7.77 5.37
C ALA A 284 16.66 -8.44 6.75
N LYS A 285 17.70 -9.16 7.17
CA LYS A 285 17.77 -9.76 8.51
C LYS A 285 17.77 -8.73 9.63
N SER A 286 18.41 -7.57 9.44
CA SER A 286 18.41 -6.48 10.42
C SER A 286 17.04 -5.79 10.55
N LEU A 287 16.28 -5.73 9.45
CA LEU A 287 14.93 -5.17 9.41
C LEU A 287 13.87 -6.15 9.93
N PHE A 288 14.19 -7.45 9.92
CA PHE A 288 13.21 -8.51 10.16
C PHE A 288 12.52 -8.39 11.52
N TRP A 289 13.30 -8.30 12.59
CA TRP A 289 12.76 -8.22 13.95
C TRP A 289 12.05 -6.90 14.23
N PRO A 290 12.64 -5.70 14.01
CA PRO A 290 11.98 -4.47 14.40
C PRO A 290 10.75 -4.12 13.56
N TYR A 291 10.71 -4.50 12.28
CA TYR A 291 9.71 -4.00 11.32
C TYR A 291 8.93 -5.10 10.62
N MET A 292 9.60 -6.10 10.05
CA MET A 292 8.93 -7.11 9.22
C MET A 292 8.05 -8.05 10.04
N LEU A 293 8.53 -8.50 11.21
CA LEU A 293 7.80 -9.45 12.04
C LEU A 293 6.53 -8.84 12.68
N PRO A 294 6.55 -7.63 13.28
CA PRO A 294 5.33 -6.98 13.76
C PRO A 294 4.29 -6.78 12.64
N LEU A 295 4.75 -6.38 11.45
CA LEU A 295 3.88 -6.20 10.29
C LEU A 295 3.29 -7.54 9.83
N LEU A 296 4.13 -8.58 9.71
CA LEU A 296 3.69 -9.93 9.37
C LEU A 296 2.63 -10.46 10.35
N LEU A 297 2.88 -10.31 11.66
CA LEU A 297 1.96 -10.78 12.71
C LEU A 297 0.59 -10.11 12.64
N VAL A 298 0.56 -8.79 12.42
CA VAL A 298 -0.70 -8.04 12.22
C VAL A 298 -1.45 -8.56 11.01
N TYR A 299 -0.77 -8.68 9.87
CA TYR A 299 -1.40 -9.11 8.62
C TYR A 299 -1.90 -10.55 8.70
N VAL A 300 -1.14 -11.46 9.34
CA VAL A 300 -1.62 -12.83 9.59
C VAL A 300 -2.88 -12.81 10.45
N ALA A 301 -2.88 -12.06 11.55
CA ALA A 301 -4.00 -12.04 12.47
C ALA A 301 -5.25 -11.38 11.88
N GLU A 302 -5.12 -10.20 11.26
CA GLU A 302 -6.24 -9.44 10.66
C GLU A 302 -6.86 -10.19 9.48
N TYR A 303 -6.06 -10.77 8.57
CA TYR A 303 -6.61 -11.49 7.43
C TYR A 303 -7.18 -12.85 7.85
N THR A 304 -6.66 -13.49 8.90
CA THR A 304 -7.27 -14.70 9.46
C THR A 304 -8.63 -14.39 10.08
N ILE A 305 -8.78 -13.25 10.76
CA ILE A 305 -10.08 -12.77 11.24
C ILE A 305 -11.02 -12.56 10.05
N ASN A 306 -10.61 -11.75 9.07
CA ASN A 306 -11.46 -11.36 7.96
C ASN A 306 -11.88 -12.53 7.07
N GLN A 307 -10.99 -13.50 6.84
CA GLN A 307 -11.26 -14.59 5.89
C GLN A 307 -11.67 -15.90 6.56
N GLY A 308 -11.13 -16.21 7.74
CA GLY A 308 -11.41 -17.46 8.44
C GLY A 308 -12.53 -17.35 9.45
N VAL A 309 -12.52 -16.29 10.28
CA VAL A 309 -13.43 -16.19 11.43
C VAL A 309 -14.71 -15.44 11.07
N ALA A 310 -14.61 -14.27 10.41
CA ALA A 310 -15.72 -13.37 10.12
C ALA A 310 -16.88 -14.00 9.34
N PRO A 311 -16.69 -14.92 8.37
CA PRO A 311 -17.80 -15.63 7.73
C PRO A 311 -18.68 -16.43 8.70
N THR A 312 -18.12 -16.83 9.85
CA THR A 312 -18.80 -17.63 10.88
C THR A 312 -19.29 -16.79 12.09
N LEU A 313 -19.02 -15.48 12.09
CA LEU A 313 -19.47 -14.54 13.13
C LEU A 313 -20.92 -14.07 12.87
N LEU A 314 -21.84 -15.02 12.92
CA LEU A 314 -23.26 -14.79 12.61
C LEU A 314 -24.11 -14.75 13.90
N PHE A 315 -25.06 -13.82 13.93
CA PHE A 315 -26.01 -13.59 15.01
C PHE A 315 -27.45 -13.80 14.54
N PRO A 316 -28.40 -14.13 15.43
CA PRO A 316 -29.82 -14.22 15.09
C PRO A 316 -30.32 -12.92 14.44
N LEU A 317 -31.06 -13.04 13.34
CA LEU A 317 -31.54 -11.89 12.55
C LEU A 317 -32.38 -10.92 13.41
N GLU A 318 -33.20 -11.43 14.31
CA GLU A 318 -34.05 -10.65 15.23
C GLU A 318 -33.25 -9.69 16.14
N GLN A 319 -31.98 -9.99 16.41
CA GLN A 319 -31.10 -9.19 17.28
C GLN A 319 -30.09 -8.37 16.48
N SER A 320 -30.15 -8.44 15.15
CA SER A 320 -29.21 -7.82 14.24
C SER A 320 -29.91 -6.73 13.41
N PRO A 321 -29.17 -5.74 12.87
CA PRO A 321 -29.74 -4.75 11.96
C PRO A 321 -30.02 -5.30 10.55
N PHE A 322 -29.84 -6.61 10.31
CA PHE A 322 -29.91 -7.22 8.98
C PHE A 322 -31.12 -8.14 8.82
N ASN A 323 -31.66 -8.17 7.60
CA ASN A 323 -32.73 -9.08 7.21
C ASN A 323 -32.20 -10.41 6.66
N GLU A 324 -30.91 -10.47 6.29
CA GLU A 324 -30.26 -11.63 5.67
C GLU A 324 -28.87 -11.89 6.26
N TYR A 325 -28.48 -13.16 6.39
CA TYR A 325 -27.16 -13.54 6.92
C TYR A 325 -26.00 -13.13 6.00
N ARG A 326 -26.25 -12.98 4.69
CA ARG A 326 -25.26 -12.52 3.71
C ARG A 326 -24.75 -11.11 4.01
N SER A 327 -25.57 -10.26 4.64
CA SER A 327 -25.24 -8.84 4.88
C SER A 327 -24.17 -8.62 5.96
N PHE A 328 -23.92 -9.60 6.83
CA PHE A 328 -22.93 -9.48 7.91
C PHE A 328 -21.51 -9.31 7.37
N TYR A 329 -21.10 -10.18 6.44
CA TYR A 329 -19.72 -10.20 5.93
C TYR A 329 -19.33 -8.90 5.18
N PRO A 330 -20.13 -8.37 4.24
CA PRO A 330 -19.87 -7.07 3.63
C PRO A 330 -19.83 -5.92 4.64
N PHE A 331 -20.68 -5.95 5.68
CA PHE A 331 -20.70 -4.90 6.69
C PHE A 331 -19.48 -4.94 7.62
N TYR A 332 -19.03 -6.15 8.02
CA TYR A 332 -17.75 -6.31 8.71
C TYR A 332 -16.59 -5.77 7.86
N GLY A 333 -16.58 -6.10 6.56
CA GLY A 333 -15.62 -5.55 5.61
C GLY A 333 -15.66 -4.01 5.54
N PHE A 334 -16.84 -3.39 5.54
CA PHE A 334 -16.97 -1.93 5.57
C PHE A 334 -16.39 -1.32 6.84
N LEU A 335 -16.73 -1.85 8.02
CA LEU A 335 -16.21 -1.35 9.31
C LEU A 335 -14.70 -1.49 9.42
N TYR A 336 -14.17 -2.64 8.99
CA TYR A 336 -12.74 -2.90 8.91
C TYR A 336 -12.05 -1.84 8.02
N GLN A 337 -12.52 -1.65 6.79
CA GLN A 337 -11.91 -0.69 5.86
C GLN A 337 -12.05 0.77 6.34
N LEU A 338 -13.12 1.10 7.08
CA LEU A 338 -13.26 2.41 7.72
C LEU A 338 -12.20 2.62 8.81
N GLY A 339 -11.94 1.62 9.64
CA GLY A 339 -10.87 1.63 10.63
C GLY A 339 -9.49 1.76 9.97
N VAL A 340 -9.23 1.01 8.90
CA VAL A 340 -7.98 1.10 8.13
C VAL A 340 -7.79 2.49 7.55
N PHE A 341 -8.84 3.07 6.93
CA PHE A 341 -8.75 4.41 6.36
C PHE A 341 -8.43 5.48 7.41
N ILE A 342 -9.10 5.45 8.57
CA ILE A 342 -8.86 6.39 9.66
C ILE A 342 -7.45 6.26 10.21
N SER A 343 -7.02 5.04 10.52
CA SER A 343 -5.69 4.79 11.10
C SER A 343 -4.56 5.15 10.14
N ARG A 344 -4.65 4.79 8.86
CA ARG A 344 -3.61 5.15 7.86
C ARG A 344 -3.54 6.66 7.63
N SER A 345 -4.69 7.34 7.67
CA SER A 345 -4.76 8.80 7.56
C SER A 345 -4.24 9.52 8.79
N SER A 346 -4.19 8.86 9.96
CA SER A 346 -3.81 9.49 11.23
C SER A 346 -2.30 9.78 11.39
N THR A 347 -1.45 9.17 10.56
CA THR A 347 0.02 9.21 10.67
C THR A 347 0.65 10.61 10.79
N PRO A 348 0.18 11.66 10.09
CA PRO A 348 0.72 13.01 10.28
C PRO A 348 0.52 13.57 11.69
N TRP A 349 -0.49 13.08 12.41
CA TRP A 349 -0.87 13.56 13.74
C TRP A 349 -0.46 12.60 14.86
N PHE A 350 -0.47 11.29 14.60
CA PHE A 350 -0.19 10.24 15.57
C PHE A 350 0.84 9.25 15.03
N ARG A 351 2.00 9.19 15.67
CA ARG A 351 3.10 8.25 15.37
C ARG A 351 3.23 7.21 16.49
N ILE A 352 3.32 5.93 16.12
CA ILE A 352 3.49 4.80 17.03
C ILE A 352 4.86 4.16 16.75
N HIS A 353 5.80 4.34 17.68
CA HIS A 353 7.15 3.77 17.56
C HIS A 353 7.20 2.29 18.00
N HIS A 354 6.34 1.88 18.94
CA HIS A 354 6.30 0.51 19.46
C HIS A 354 5.35 -0.37 18.65
N LEU A 355 5.81 -0.88 17.51
CA LEU A 355 5.01 -1.67 16.56
C LEU A 355 4.50 -3.01 17.15
N TYR A 356 5.25 -3.63 18.06
CA TYR A 356 4.84 -4.91 18.66
C TYR A 356 3.57 -4.82 19.52
N PHE A 357 3.33 -3.70 20.18
CA PHE A 357 2.16 -3.54 21.05
C PHE A 357 0.83 -3.68 20.28
N PRO A 358 0.56 -2.88 19.22
CA PRO A 358 -0.63 -3.06 18.39
C PRO A 358 -0.63 -4.42 17.68
N SER A 359 0.53 -4.98 17.29
CA SER A 359 0.58 -6.33 16.71
C SER A 359 0.11 -7.43 17.65
N LEU A 360 0.50 -7.38 18.93
CA LEU A 360 0.06 -8.35 19.93
C LEU A 360 -1.41 -8.16 20.29
N LEU A 361 -1.90 -6.91 20.33
CA LEU A 361 -3.33 -6.64 20.48
C LEU A 361 -4.14 -7.24 19.33
N GLN A 362 -3.61 -7.18 18.11
CA GLN A 362 -4.26 -7.76 16.94
C GLN A 362 -4.34 -9.30 17.01
N VAL A 363 -3.30 -9.96 17.49
CA VAL A 363 -3.35 -11.40 17.82
C VAL A 363 -4.37 -11.68 18.93
N GLY A 364 -4.45 -10.81 19.93
CA GLY A 364 -5.49 -10.86 20.96
C GLY A 364 -6.90 -10.79 20.40
N ASN A 365 -7.16 -9.91 19.42
CA ASN A 365 -8.43 -9.82 18.70
C ASN A 365 -8.76 -11.13 17.98
N LEU A 366 -7.78 -11.75 17.31
CA LEU A 366 -7.99 -13.04 16.64
C LEU A 366 -8.40 -14.11 17.64
N VAL A 367 -7.72 -14.21 18.79
CA VAL A 367 -8.05 -15.15 19.85
C VAL A 367 -9.46 -14.87 20.40
N LEU A 368 -9.78 -13.61 20.68
CA LEU A 368 -11.08 -13.20 21.22
C LEU A 368 -12.23 -13.55 20.26
N LEU A 369 -12.10 -13.21 18.98
CA LEU A 369 -13.13 -13.47 17.97
C LEU A 369 -13.26 -14.97 17.66
N THR A 370 -12.14 -15.71 17.66
CA THR A 370 -12.16 -17.17 17.51
C THR A 370 -12.86 -17.84 18.71
N LEU A 371 -12.52 -17.43 19.94
CA LEU A 371 -13.18 -17.92 21.14
C LEU A 371 -14.66 -17.54 21.15
N HIS A 372 -15.03 -16.39 20.61
CA HIS A 372 -16.43 -16.02 20.46
C HIS A 372 -17.14 -16.87 19.41
N ALA A 373 -16.52 -17.14 18.25
CA ALA A 373 -17.06 -18.02 17.23
C ALA A 373 -17.32 -19.45 17.77
N LEU A 374 -16.46 -19.92 18.68
CA LEU A 374 -16.64 -21.16 19.42
C LEU A 374 -17.71 -20.98 20.52
N LEU A 375 -17.41 -20.25 21.59
CA LEU A 375 -18.21 -20.30 22.82
C LEU A 375 -19.49 -19.44 22.79
N ASN A 376 -19.67 -18.59 21.80
CA ASN A 376 -20.83 -17.69 21.65
C ASN A 376 -21.11 -16.79 22.89
N PHE A 377 -20.06 -16.27 23.54
CA PHE A 377 -20.22 -15.53 24.80
C PHE A 377 -20.59 -14.04 24.66
N ILE A 378 -20.41 -13.42 23.49
CA ILE A 378 -20.74 -12.01 23.26
C ILE A 378 -22.24 -11.93 22.91
N PRO A 379 -23.06 -11.22 23.71
CA PRO A 379 -24.52 -11.24 23.55
C PRO A 379 -25.04 -10.29 22.46
N SER A 380 -24.20 -9.37 21.96
CA SER A 380 -24.62 -8.32 21.04
C SER A 380 -23.67 -8.20 19.84
N VAL A 381 -24.24 -8.18 18.64
CA VAL A 381 -23.51 -7.96 17.39
C VAL A 381 -22.79 -6.60 17.37
N TYR A 382 -23.33 -5.57 18.03
CA TYR A 382 -22.72 -4.24 18.07
C TYR A 382 -21.36 -4.23 18.75
N LEU A 383 -21.13 -5.13 19.72
CA LEU A 383 -19.81 -5.28 20.34
C LEU A 383 -18.81 -5.87 19.34
N VAL A 384 -19.24 -6.82 18.50
CA VAL A 384 -18.40 -7.36 17.43
C VAL A 384 -18.10 -6.28 16.39
N PHE A 385 -19.06 -5.42 16.04
CA PHE A 385 -18.81 -4.27 15.16
C PHE A 385 -17.72 -3.34 15.69
N VAL A 386 -17.72 -3.05 16.99
CA VAL A 386 -16.67 -2.23 17.62
C VAL A 386 -15.32 -2.95 17.55
N VAL A 387 -15.27 -4.26 17.79
CA VAL A 387 -14.03 -5.05 17.71
C VAL A 387 -13.48 -5.10 16.29
N ILE A 388 -14.33 -5.27 15.26
CA ILE A 388 -13.91 -5.28 13.84
C ILE A 388 -13.44 -3.88 13.41
N PHE A 389 -14.11 -2.82 13.84
CA PHE A 389 -13.64 -1.46 13.60
C PHE A 389 -12.27 -1.20 14.26
N TRP A 390 -12.10 -1.67 15.51
CA TRP A 390 -10.84 -1.61 16.25
C TRP A 390 -9.71 -2.42 15.59
N GLU A 391 -10.04 -3.60 15.07
CA GLU A 391 -9.14 -4.42 14.27
C GLU A 391 -8.61 -3.65 13.05
N GLY A 392 -9.48 -3.00 12.28
CA GLY A 392 -9.06 -2.16 11.15
C GLY A 392 -8.16 -0.99 11.57
N LEU A 393 -8.39 -0.40 12.75
CA LEU A 393 -7.52 0.67 13.27
C LEU A 393 -6.11 0.16 13.58
N LEU A 394 -5.98 -1.01 14.20
CA LEU A 394 -4.67 -1.60 14.52
C LEU A 394 -3.90 -1.96 13.24
N GLY A 395 -4.58 -2.61 12.29
CA GLY A 395 -4.01 -3.01 11.00
C GLY A 395 -3.39 -1.84 10.23
N GLY A 396 -4.21 -0.80 9.98
CA GLY A 396 -3.75 0.38 9.26
C GLY A 396 -2.70 1.20 10.02
N ALA A 397 -2.78 1.26 11.36
CA ALA A 397 -1.79 1.95 12.18
C ALA A 397 -0.42 1.28 12.09
N VAL A 398 -0.34 -0.05 12.22
CA VAL A 398 0.94 -0.76 12.13
C VAL A 398 1.54 -0.65 10.74
N TYR A 399 0.74 -0.78 9.68
CA TYR A 399 1.22 -0.62 8.31
C TYR A 399 1.95 0.72 8.11
N VAL A 400 1.27 1.86 8.32
CA VAL A 400 1.88 3.16 8.00
C VAL A 400 3.00 3.52 8.96
N ASN A 401 2.87 3.20 10.26
CA ASN A 401 3.93 3.49 11.22
C ASN A 401 5.18 2.64 10.97
N THR A 402 5.05 1.41 10.47
CA THR A 402 6.22 0.59 10.08
C THR A 402 7.05 1.29 9.00
N PHE A 403 6.41 1.76 7.93
CA PHE A 403 7.12 2.48 6.88
C PHE A 403 7.64 3.84 7.34
N ALA A 404 6.90 4.51 8.23
CA ALA A 404 7.30 5.81 8.75
C ALA A 404 8.54 5.69 9.66
N GLU A 405 8.62 4.64 10.49
CA GLU A 405 9.81 4.33 11.27
C GLU A 405 11.02 3.98 10.40
N ILE A 406 10.81 3.29 9.27
CA ILE A 406 11.90 3.01 8.32
C ILE A 406 12.40 4.31 7.70
N MET A 407 11.50 5.24 7.35
CA MET A 407 11.89 6.54 6.80
C MET A 407 12.71 7.38 7.78
N ASP A 408 12.47 7.25 9.09
CA ASP A 408 13.14 8.06 10.10
C ASP A 408 14.46 7.41 10.58
N ASN A 409 14.49 6.08 10.77
CA ASN A 409 15.62 5.40 11.41
C ASN A 409 16.64 4.77 10.44
N VAL A 410 16.25 4.48 9.19
CA VAL A 410 17.15 3.83 8.21
C VAL A 410 17.94 4.91 7.45
N PRO A 411 19.25 4.71 7.16
CA PRO A 411 20.04 5.63 6.33
C PRO A 411 19.45 5.81 4.92
N VAL A 412 19.61 7.01 4.36
CA VAL A 412 19.03 7.42 3.06
C VAL A 412 19.35 6.42 1.95
N GLU A 413 20.58 5.93 1.88
CA GLU A 413 21.08 4.99 0.87
C GLU A 413 20.35 3.64 0.88
N ASP A 414 19.88 3.20 2.06
CA ASP A 414 19.23 1.91 2.25
C ASP A 414 17.70 1.97 2.30
N ARG A 415 17.11 3.18 2.30
CA ARG A 415 15.66 3.37 2.49
C ARG A 415 14.83 2.75 1.37
N GLU A 416 15.19 2.97 0.11
CA GLU A 416 14.42 2.45 -1.03
C GLU A 416 14.33 0.91 -0.97
N PHE A 417 15.46 0.25 -0.72
CA PHE A 417 15.49 -1.20 -0.53
C PHE A 417 14.72 -1.64 0.72
N SER A 418 14.87 -0.95 1.85
CA SER A 418 14.26 -1.32 3.13
C SER A 418 12.73 -1.20 3.11
N LEU A 419 12.21 -0.14 2.49
CA LEU A 419 10.77 0.04 2.25
C LEU A 419 10.24 -1.09 1.37
N GLY A 420 10.97 -1.42 0.30
CA GLY A 420 10.61 -2.51 -0.59
C GLY A 420 10.62 -3.89 0.09
N ALA A 421 11.71 -4.22 0.78
CA ALA A 421 11.86 -5.49 1.48
C ALA A 421 10.83 -5.67 2.59
N THR A 422 10.48 -4.61 3.31
CA THR A 422 9.50 -4.69 4.41
C THR A 422 8.08 -4.95 3.89
N SER A 423 7.72 -4.42 2.72
CA SER A 423 6.41 -4.70 2.11
C SER A 423 6.20 -6.17 1.72
N VAL A 424 7.26 -6.99 1.64
CA VAL A 424 7.09 -8.46 1.49
C VAL A 424 6.32 -9.07 2.65
N SER A 425 6.46 -8.48 3.85
CA SER A 425 5.85 -8.99 5.09
C SER A 425 4.34 -8.87 5.09
N ASP A 426 3.77 -7.81 4.49
CA ASP A 426 2.32 -7.67 4.39
C ASP A 426 1.73 -8.80 3.54
N SER A 427 2.29 -9.04 2.36
CA SER A 427 1.77 -9.97 1.37
C SER A 427 2.03 -11.41 1.80
N GLY A 428 3.17 -11.64 2.46
CA GLY A 428 3.44 -12.92 3.13
C GLY A 428 2.43 -13.22 4.22
N GLY A 429 2.03 -12.21 5.00
CA GLY A 429 1.02 -12.34 6.04
C GLY A 429 -0.36 -12.70 5.48
N ILE A 430 -0.78 -12.01 4.40
CA ILE A 430 -2.03 -12.31 3.68
C ILE A 430 -2.01 -13.73 3.11
N CYS A 431 -0.89 -14.16 2.50
CA CYS A 431 -0.76 -15.52 1.99
C CYS A 431 -0.92 -16.58 3.09
N ILE A 432 -0.21 -16.41 4.22
CA ILE A 432 -0.30 -17.33 5.37
C ILE A 432 -1.74 -17.36 5.92
N ALA A 433 -2.34 -16.18 6.11
CA ALA A 433 -3.72 -16.06 6.55
C ALA A 433 -4.72 -16.72 5.59
N GLY A 434 -4.51 -16.62 4.27
CA GLY A 434 -5.35 -17.30 3.28
C GLY A 434 -5.32 -18.82 3.42
N PHE A 435 -4.14 -19.41 3.68
CA PHE A 435 -4.03 -20.85 3.96
C PHE A 435 -4.70 -21.25 5.29
N ILE A 436 -4.51 -20.45 6.34
CA ILE A 436 -5.15 -20.70 7.65
C ILE A 436 -6.67 -20.56 7.53
N GLY A 437 -7.15 -19.50 6.88
CA GLY A 437 -8.56 -19.17 6.69
C GLY A 437 -9.33 -20.27 5.96
N MET A 438 -8.73 -20.88 4.92
CA MET A 438 -9.34 -22.02 4.22
C MET A 438 -9.71 -23.19 5.14
N ALA A 439 -8.84 -23.51 6.09
CA ALA A 439 -9.11 -24.58 7.04
C ALA A 439 -10.01 -24.10 8.19
N MET A 440 -9.78 -22.88 8.67
CA MET A 440 -10.42 -22.32 9.85
C MET A 440 -11.91 -22.05 9.63
N GLU A 441 -12.31 -21.53 8.46
CA GLU A 441 -13.71 -21.25 8.12
C GLU A 441 -14.55 -22.55 8.18
N VAL A 442 -14.09 -23.60 7.48
CA VAL A 442 -14.78 -24.90 7.42
C VAL A 442 -14.86 -25.52 8.81
N TRP A 443 -13.74 -25.53 9.53
CA TRP A 443 -13.67 -26.09 10.88
C TRP A 443 -14.61 -25.36 11.87
N LEU A 444 -14.62 -24.02 11.85
CA LEU A 444 -15.51 -23.23 12.71
C LEU A 444 -16.98 -23.45 12.36
N CYS A 445 -17.33 -23.48 11.06
CA CYS A 445 -18.70 -23.71 10.64
C CYS A 445 -19.19 -25.11 11.04
N ASP A 446 -18.39 -26.16 10.82
CA ASP A 446 -18.76 -27.52 11.22
C ASP A 446 -18.90 -27.66 12.74
N TRP A 447 -18.01 -27.01 13.50
CA TRP A 447 -18.09 -26.98 14.95
C TRP A 447 -19.37 -26.29 15.45
N GLN A 448 -19.77 -25.18 14.82
CA GLN A 448 -21.00 -24.46 15.17
C GLN A 448 -22.25 -25.29 14.84
N VAL A 449 -22.26 -25.96 13.69
CA VAL A 449 -23.37 -26.81 13.24
C VAL A 449 -23.57 -28.00 14.18
N GLN A 450 -22.49 -28.64 14.64
CA GLN A 450 -22.56 -29.74 15.61
C GLN A 450 -23.21 -29.33 16.94
N ARG A 451 -23.22 -28.03 17.26
CA ARG A 451 -23.82 -27.46 18.48
C ARG A 451 -25.14 -26.74 18.23
N GLY A 452 -25.76 -26.96 17.06
CA GLY A 452 -27.08 -26.44 16.73
C GLY A 452 -27.10 -25.00 16.19
N ARG A 453 -25.95 -24.43 15.82
CA ARG A 453 -25.84 -23.13 15.13
C ARG A 453 -25.46 -23.35 13.66
N ASP A 454 -26.46 -23.43 12.80
CA ASP A 454 -26.30 -23.72 11.37
C ASP A 454 -26.34 -22.49 10.46
N TYR A 455 -26.21 -21.28 11.02
CA TYR A 455 -26.27 -20.01 10.28
C TYR A 455 -25.30 -19.97 9.09
N CYS A 456 -24.08 -20.51 9.25
CA CYS A 456 -23.07 -20.55 8.19
C CYS A 456 -23.52 -21.39 6.97
N ARG A 457 -24.43 -22.35 7.15
CA ARG A 457 -24.99 -23.17 6.06
C ARG A 457 -26.28 -22.59 5.46
N ARG A 458 -26.85 -21.54 6.08
CA ARG A 458 -28.07 -20.85 5.63
C ARG A 458 -27.77 -19.59 4.80
N VAL A 459 -26.50 -19.33 4.49
CA VAL A 459 -26.10 -18.23 3.62
C VAL A 459 -26.36 -18.65 2.17
N GLU A 460 -27.47 -18.20 1.60
CA GLU A 460 -27.80 -18.45 0.18
C GLU A 460 -26.83 -17.68 -0.73
N VAL A 461 -26.23 -18.39 -1.69
CA VAL A 461 -25.42 -17.80 -2.76
C VAL A 461 -26.36 -17.50 -3.92
N SER A 462 -26.58 -16.22 -4.23
CA SER A 462 -27.38 -15.79 -5.38
C SER A 462 -26.67 -16.02 -6.70
#